data_AF-A0A972EXC7-F1
#
_entry.id   AF-A0A972EXC7-F1
#
_cell.length_a   1.000
_cell.length_b   1.000
_cell.length_c   1.000
_cell.angle_alpha   90.00
_cell.angle_beta   90.00
_cell.angle_gamma   90.00
#
_symmetry.space_group_name_H-M   'P 1'
#
loop_
_entity.id
_entity.type
_entity.pdbx_description
1 polymer ?
#
loop_
_entity_poly.entity_id
_entity_poly.type
_entity_poly.pdbx_seq_one_letter_code
_entity_poly.pdbx_strand_id
1 'polypeptide(L)'
;MFVNRVTELELLEKRYASDKAEFFVLYGRRRVGKTELLARFCEGKRSIFFVSDLGSEISLRTALSAAVNTTLFGPNQMNAVYSTWEDLFHALAQAAQTERLVVVLDEFPYLVT
;
A
#
# COMPACT_ATOMS: atom_id res chain seq x y z
N MET A 1 22.52 0.38 -3.39
CA MET A 1 22.56 0.24 -4.86
C MET A 1 21.49 -0.78 -5.23
N PHE A 2 20.41 -0.35 -5.89
CA PHE A 2 19.37 -1.25 -6.39
C PHE A 2 19.77 -1.68 -7.81
N VAL A 3 20.02 -2.97 -8.02
CA VAL A 3 20.56 -3.52 -9.26
C VAL A 3 19.46 -4.32 -9.97
N ASN A 4 19.28 -4.09 -11.27
CA ASN A 4 18.13 -4.55 -12.08
C ASN A 4 16.80 -3.90 -11.67
N ARG A 5 15.68 -4.30 -12.31
CA ARG A 5 14.31 -3.78 -12.10
C ARG A 5 14.06 -2.32 -12.51
N VAL A 6 14.95 -1.73 -13.31
CA VAL A 6 14.83 -0.35 -13.80
C VAL A 6 13.53 -0.17 -14.59
N THR A 7 13.24 -1.08 -15.51
CA THR A 7 12.03 -1.02 -16.35
C THR A 7 10.75 -1.13 -15.54
N GLU A 8 10.69 -2.02 -14.55
CA GLU A 8 9.51 -2.15 -13.68
C GLU A 8 9.32 -0.92 -12.80
N LEU A 9 10.40 -0.34 -12.26
CA LEU A 9 10.34 0.90 -11.49
C LEU A 9 9.89 2.07 -12.37
N GLU A 10 10.46 2.23 -13.57
CA GLU A 10 10.05 3.24 -14.56
C GLU A 10 8.56 3.12 -14.93
N LEU A 11 8.05 1.89 -15.06
CA LEU A 11 6.64 1.66 -15.31
C LEU A 11 5.78 2.13 -14.14
N LEU A 12 6.17 1.83 -12.90
CA LEU A 12 5.48 2.29 -11.70
C LEU A 12 5.52 3.82 -11.58
N GLU A 13 6.67 4.46 -11.84
CA GLU A 13 6.81 5.92 -11.84
C GLU A 13 5.97 6.58 -12.93
N LYS A 14 5.94 6.02 -14.14
CA LYS A 14 5.10 6.53 -15.22
C LYS A 14 3.61 6.48 -14.86
N ARG A 15 3.17 5.41 -14.19
CA ARG A 15 1.80 5.28 -13.67
C ARG A 15 1.56 6.25 -12.50
N TYR A 16 2.55 6.44 -11.63
CA TYR A 16 2.49 7.45 -10.57
C TYR A 16 2.51 8.89 -11.08
N ALA A 17 2.90 9.14 -12.32
CA ALA A 17 2.82 10.47 -12.92
C ALA A 17 1.48 10.75 -13.62
N SER A 18 0.62 9.74 -13.84
CA SER A 18 -0.65 9.93 -14.56
C SER A 18 -1.69 10.68 -13.73
N ASP A 19 -2.53 11.50 -14.32
CA ASP A 19 -3.61 12.25 -13.64
C ASP A 19 -4.81 11.40 -13.17
N LYS A 20 -4.79 10.09 -13.42
CA LYS A 20 -5.85 9.15 -13.04
C LYS A 20 -5.44 8.19 -11.91
N ALA A 21 -6.45 7.58 -11.30
CA ALA A 21 -6.27 6.42 -10.43
C ALA A 21 -5.71 5.24 -11.25
N GLU A 22 -4.66 4.60 -10.73
CA GLU A 22 -3.98 3.48 -11.36
C GLU A 22 -4.03 2.27 -10.43
N PHE A 23 -4.26 1.09 -11.01
CA PHE A 23 -4.20 -0.19 -10.32
C PHE A 23 -3.12 -1.05 -10.97
N PHE A 24 -2.23 -1.60 -10.15
CA PHE A 24 -1.09 -2.38 -10.61
C PHE A 24 -0.94 -3.66 -9.81
N VAL A 25 -0.81 -4.79 -10.51
CA VAL A 25 -0.59 -6.10 -9.89
C VAL A 25 0.83 -6.57 -10.20
N LEU A 26 1.64 -6.68 -9.16
CA LEU A 26 3.00 -7.22 -9.25
C LEU A 26 3.00 -8.70 -8.85
N TYR A 27 3.28 -9.59 -9.80
CA TYR A 27 3.36 -11.03 -9.54
C TYR A 27 4.71 -11.61 -9.95
N GLY A 28 5.04 -12.79 -9.42
CA GLY A 28 6.29 -13.50 -9.72
C GLY A 28 6.69 -14.49 -8.63
N ARG A 29 7.75 -15.26 -8.89
CA ARG A 29 8.27 -16.28 -7.95
C ARG A 29 8.64 -15.67 -6.58
N ARG A 30 8.68 -16.49 -5.53
CA ARG A 30 9.16 -16.06 -4.20
C ARG A 30 10.62 -15.60 -4.30
N ARG A 31 10.98 -14.56 -3.54
CA ARG A 31 12.34 -14.01 -3.40
C ARG A 31 12.97 -13.40 -4.67
N VAL A 32 12.15 -12.91 -5.61
CA VAL A 32 12.64 -12.21 -6.82
C VAL A 32 12.79 -10.68 -6.66
N GLY A 33 12.68 -10.17 -5.43
CA GLY A 33 12.84 -8.74 -5.11
C GLY A 33 11.60 -7.86 -5.31
N LYS A 34 10.38 -8.43 -5.25
CA LYS A 34 9.12 -7.66 -5.42
C LYS A 34 8.91 -6.64 -4.30
N THR A 35 9.04 -7.08 -3.05
CA THR A 35 8.91 -6.21 -1.87
C THR A 35 9.91 -5.06 -1.90
N GLU A 36 11.17 -5.33 -2.24
CA GLU A 36 12.20 -4.29 -2.37
C GLU A 36 11.86 -3.30 -3.51
N LEU A 37 11.38 -3.78 -4.66
CA LEU A 37 10.93 -2.90 -5.75
C LEU A 37 9.82 -1.95 -5.29
N LEU A 38 8.81 -2.47 -4.58
CA LEU A 38 7.71 -1.66 -4.07
C LEU A 38 8.18 -0.69 -2.98
N ALA A 39 9.08 -1.13 -2.08
CA ALA A 39 9.63 -0.27 -1.04
C ALA A 39 10.41 0.90 -1.64
N ARG A 40 11.24 0.63 -2.65
CA ARG A 40 11.95 1.64 -3.45
C ARG A 40 11.00 2.60 -4.12
N PHE A 41 9.94 2.09 -4.74
CA PHE A 41 8.92 2.92 -5.37
C PHE A 41 8.22 3.85 -4.35
N CYS A 42 8.06 3.44 -3.09
CA CYS A 42 7.45 4.27 -2.06
C CYS A 42 8.37 5.37 -1.49
N GLU A 43 9.69 5.32 -1.71
CA GLU A 43 10.63 6.33 -1.20
C GLU A 43 10.24 7.74 -1.68
N GLY A 44 10.10 8.68 -0.74
CA GLY A 44 9.74 10.08 -1.03
C GLY A 44 8.28 10.32 -1.42
N LYS A 45 7.41 9.29 -1.36
CA LYS A 45 5.99 9.39 -1.70
C LYS A 45 5.13 9.22 -0.45
N ARG A 46 4.01 9.95 -0.37
CA ARG A 46 2.95 9.69 0.61
C ARG A 46 2.38 8.30 0.34
N SER A 47 2.75 7.33 1.19
CA SER A 47 2.53 5.92 0.90
C SER A 47 2.17 5.13 2.16
N ILE A 48 1.28 4.15 1.98
CA ILE A 48 0.92 3.15 2.97
C ILE A 48 1.48 1.83 2.47
N PHE A 49 2.43 1.25 3.22
CA PHE A 49 3.02 -0.04 2.90
C PHE A 49 2.56 -1.07 3.92
N PHE A 50 1.73 -2.01 3.48
CA PHE A 50 1.20 -3.07 4.32
C PHE A 50 1.60 -4.44 3.77
N VAL A 51 2.25 -5.25 4.60
CA VAL A 51 2.58 -6.63 4.28
C VAL A 51 1.55 -7.51 4.98
N SER A 52 0.72 -8.18 4.19
CA SER A 52 -0.27 -9.12 4.73
C SER A 52 0.44 -10.36 5.27
N ASP A 53 -0.05 -10.89 6.39
CA ASP A 53 0.44 -12.12 6.99
C ASP A 53 -0.69 -13.12 7.26
N LEU A 54 -0.34 -14.30 7.79
CA LEU A 54 -1.31 -15.30 8.22
C LEU A 54 -1.96 -14.84 9.53
N GLY A 55 -2.94 -13.94 9.42
CA GLY A 55 -3.72 -13.41 10.52
C GLY A 55 -5.22 -13.62 10.32
N SER A 56 -6.01 -13.42 11.38
CA SER A 56 -7.45 -13.30 11.22
C SER A 56 -7.81 -12.02 10.46
N GLU A 57 -8.96 -12.00 9.79
CA GLU A 57 -9.49 -10.80 9.12
C GLU A 57 -9.47 -9.57 10.05
N ILE A 58 -9.87 -9.75 11.31
CA ILE A 58 -9.88 -8.69 12.33
C ILE A 58 -8.45 -8.19 12.58
N SER A 59 -7.49 -9.10 12.75
CA SER A 59 -6.08 -8.73 12.99
C SER A 59 -5.49 -7.95 11.82
N LEU A 60 -5.73 -8.42 10.58
CA LEU A 60 -5.27 -7.76 9.37
C LEU A 60 -5.91 -6.38 9.20
N ARG A 61 -7.23 -6.25 9.43
CA ARG A 61 -7.93 -4.96 9.36
C ARG A 61 -7.46 -4.01 10.47
N THR A 62 -7.21 -4.49 11.69
CA THR A 62 -6.65 -3.67 12.77
C THR A 62 -5.27 -3.14 12.41
N ALA A 63 -4.39 -4.00 11.90
CA ALA A 63 -3.03 -3.63 11.51
C ALA A 63 -3.04 -2.63 10.32
N LEU A 64 -3.86 -2.88 9.29
CA LEU A 64 -3.99 -1.94 8.19
C LEU A 64 -4.62 -0.62 8.65
N SER A 65 -5.64 -0.65 9.50
CA SER A 65 -6.24 0.58 10.07
C SER A 65 -5.19 1.44 10.77
N ALA A 66 -4.29 0.84 11.54
CA ALA A 66 -3.19 1.55 12.19
C ALA A 66 -2.23 2.19 11.17
N ALA A 67 -1.87 1.47 10.09
CA ALA A 67 -1.01 1.99 9.02
C ALA A 67 -1.67 3.15 8.24
N VAL A 68 -2.97 3.02 7.94
CA VAL A 68 -3.79 4.07 7.32
C VAL A 68 -3.80 5.30 8.23
N ASN A 69 -4.19 5.14 9.49
CA ASN A 69 -4.32 6.27 10.42
C ASN A 69 -3.00 7.01 10.63
N THR A 70 -1.90 6.27 10.78
CA THR A 70 -0.57 6.85 10.94
C THR A 70 -0.19 7.71 9.73
N THR A 71 -0.52 7.27 8.52
CA THR A 71 -0.18 7.99 7.29
C THR A 71 -1.12 9.17 7.02
N LEU A 72 -2.39 9.05 7.39
CA LEU A 72 -3.40 10.08 7.13
C LEU A 72 -3.41 11.21 8.17
N PHE A 73 -3.22 10.86 9.45
CA PHE A 73 -3.38 11.79 10.57
C PHE A 73 -2.09 12.01 11.36
N GLY A 74 -1.08 11.17 11.17
CA GLY A 74 0.17 11.19 11.93
C GLY A 74 0.20 10.16 13.07
N PRO A 75 1.39 9.89 13.63
CA PRO A 75 1.56 8.90 14.68
C PRO A 75 0.80 9.30 15.95
N ASN A 76 0.15 8.32 16.59
CA ASN A 76 -0.62 8.47 17.84
C ASN A 76 -1.81 9.45 17.78
N GLN A 77 -2.19 9.92 16.59
CA GLN A 77 -3.32 10.85 16.43
C GLN A 77 -4.66 10.12 16.37
N MET A 78 -4.69 8.87 15.88
CA MET A 78 -5.93 8.10 15.76
C MET A 78 -5.69 6.60 15.89
N ASN A 79 -6.32 5.97 16.90
CA ASN A 79 -6.27 4.52 17.14
C ASN A 79 -7.58 3.81 16.76
N ALA A 80 -8.37 4.42 15.87
CA ALA A 80 -9.64 3.86 15.42
C ALA A 80 -9.40 2.68 14.46
N VAL A 81 -10.14 1.59 14.66
CA VAL A 81 -10.18 0.47 13.72
C VAL A 81 -11.39 0.67 12.82
N TYR A 82 -11.19 0.58 11.50
CA TYR A 82 -12.30 0.61 10.57
C TYR A 82 -13.18 -0.64 10.76
N SER A 83 -14.49 -0.45 10.82
CA SER A 83 -15.46 -1.52 11.10
C SER A 83 -15.55 -2.53 9.97
N THR A 84 -15.37 -2.08 8.72
CA THR A 84 -15.40 -2.91 7.52
C THR A 84 -14.24 -2.56 6.57
N TRP A 85 -13.98 -3.45 5.60
CA TRP A 85 -13.04 -3.15 4.51
C TRP A 85 -13.52 -1.97 3.64
N GLU A 86 -14.84 -1.87 3.44
CA GLU A 86 -15.45 -0.78 2.68
C GLU A 86 -15.19 0.58 3.32
N ASP A 87 -15.35 0.70 4.64
CA ASP A 87 -15.04 1.93 5.39
C ASP A 87 -13.56 2.32 5.23
N LEU A 88 -12.67 1.33 5.29
CA LEU A 88 -11.23 1.54 5.15
C LEU A 88 -10.88 2.04 3.74
N PHE A 89 -11.39 1.38 2.69
CA PHE A 89 -11.14 1.80 1.32
C PHE A 89 -11.80 3.14 0.99
N HIS A 90 -12.95 3.46 1.58
CA HIS A 90 -13.54 4.79 1.47
C HIS A 90 -12.66 5.87 2.09
N ALA A 91 -12.09 5.64 3.28
CA ALA A 91 -11.16 6.59 3.89
C ALA A 91 -9.92 6.83 3.02
N LEU A 92 -9.36 5.77 2.42
CA LEU A 92 -8.26 5.88 1.46
C LEU A 92 -8.65 6.70 0.23
N ALA A 93 -9.84 6.46 -0.33
CA ALA A 93 -10.34 7.19 -1.49
C ALA A 93 -10.55 8.68 -1.18
N GLN A 94 -11.07 9.03 0.00
CA GLN A 94 -11.18 10.42 0.44
C GLN A 94 -9.80 11.08 0.59
N ALA A 95 -8.85 10.38 1.22
CA ALA A 95 -7.49 10.87 1.40
C ALA A 95 -6.72 11.08 0.08
N ALA A 96 -7.06 10.34 -0.97
CA ALA A 96 -6.45 10.43 -2.28
C ALA A 96 -6.99 11.59 -3.14
N GLN A 97 -8.08 12.23 -2.74
CA GLN A 97 -8.64 13.38 -3.47
C GLN A 97 -7.82 14.67 -3.28
N THR A 98 -7.14 14.82 -2.16
CA THR A 98 -6.36 16.03 -1.83
C THR A 98 -4.90 15.91 -2.26
N GLU A 99 -4.32 14.73 -2.10
CA GLU A 99 -2.92 14.45 -2.41
C GLU A 99 -2.78 13.01 -2.90
N ARG A 100 -1.88 12.80 -3.85
CA ARG A 100 -1.63 11.47 -4.40
C ARG A 100 -1.13 10.51 -3.33
N LEU A 101 -1.85 9.41 -3.16
CA LEU A 101 -1.58 8.38 -2.16
C LEU A 101 -1.19 7.07 -2.86
N VAL A 102 -0.07 6.48 -2.45
CA VAL A 102 0.31 5.11 -2.85
C VAL A 102 -0.14 4.14 -1.78
N VAL A 103 -0.85 3.08 -2.15
CA VAL A 103 -1.22 2.00 -1.22
C VAL A 103 -0.64 0.70 -1.76
N VAL A 104 0.26 0.10 -0.99
CA VAL A 104 0.87 -1.19 -1.29
C VAL A 104 0.30 -2.24 -0.33
N LEU A 105 -0.33 -3.27 -0.90
CA LEU A 105 -0.76 -4.48 -0.21
C LEU A 105 0.14 -5.62 -0.68
N ASP A 106 1.26 -5.83 0.03
CA ASP A 106 2.18 -6.93 -0.27
C ASP A 106 1.64 -8.24 0.30
N GLU A 107 2.02 -9.34 -0.35
CA GLU A 107 1.52 -10.70 -0.09
C GLU A 107 -0.02 -10.76 -0.01
N PHE A 108 -0.69 -10.02 -0.91
CA PHE A 108 -2.15 -9.87 -1.00
C PHE A 108 -2.98 -11.18 -0.87
N PRO A 109 -2.54 -12.36 -1.35
CA PRO A 109 -3.30 -13.59 -1.13
C PRO A 109 -3.63 -13.87 0.33
N TYR A 110 -2.80 -13.45 1.29
CA TYR A 110 -3.09 -13.63 2.72
C TYR A 110 -4.20 -12.70 3.23
N LEU A 111 -4.56 -11.64 2.51
CA LEU A 111 -5.65 -10.74 2.87
C LEU A 111 -7.03 -11.29 2.54
N VAL A 112 -7.10 -12.24 1.61
CA VAL A 112 -8.35 -12.76 1.02
C VAL A 112 -8.57 -14.24 1.30
N THR A 113 -7.65 -14.88 2.04
CA THR A 113 -7.71 -16.30 2.43
C THR A 113 -8.11 -16.42 3.88
#